data_AF-A0A0E3LAN2-F1
#
_entry.id   AF-A0A0E3LAN2-F1
#
_cell.length_a   1.000
_cell.length_b   1.000
_cell.length_c   1.000
_cell.angle_alpha   90.00
_cell.angle_beta   90.00
_cell.angle_gamma   90.00
#
_symmetry.space_group_name_H-M   'P 1'
#
loop_
_entity.id
_entity.type
_entity.pdbx_description
1 polymer ?
#
loop_
_entity_poly.entity_id
_entity_poly.type
_entity_poly.pdbx_seq_one_letter_code
_entity_poly.pdbx_strand_id
1 'polypeptide(L)'
;MSGKRKNEGTDKAYFTFDVTSGAAPLTVNFTDASTNSTVYEWTIVREGADFTGVSYEQNPTYRFGESGNYTVTLDTDTDSYNITITVTGP
;
A
#
# COMPACT_ATOMS: atom_id res chain seq x y z
N MET A 1 -3.15 35.63 -23.27
CA MET A 1 -1.95 35.02 -22.65
C MET A 1 -2.22 33.54 -22.46
N SER A 2 -1.44 32.70 -23.12
CA SER A 2 -1.59 31.25 -23.19
C SER A 2 -1.17 30.60 -21.87
N GLY A 3 -2.07 29.83 -21.25
CA GLY A 3 -1.74 28.91 -20.17
C GLY A 3 -1.62 27.51 -20.76
N LYS A 4 -0.40 27.06 -21.02
CA LYS A 4 -0.10 25.70 -21.47
C LYS A 4 -0.66 24.71 -20.45
N ARG A 5 -1.54 23.80 -20.89
CA ARG A 5 -1.73 22.52 -20.17
C ARG A 5 -0.34 21.90 -20.07
N LYS A 6 0.19 21.74 -18.87
CA LYS A 6 1.41 20.95 -18.68
C LYS A 6 1.10 19.57 -19.24
N ASN A 7 2.02 18.97 -19.98
CA ASN A 7 1.89 17.59 -20.41
C ASN A 7 1.77 16.74 -19.13
N GLU A 8 0.56 16.31 -18.78
CA GLU A 8 0.28 15.47 -17.63
C GLU A 8 0.89 14.09 -17.89
N GLY A 9 2.07 13.83 -17.31
CA GLY A 9 2.41 12.44 -17.01
C GLY A 9 1.33 11.96 -16.03
N THR A 10 0.66 10.87 -16.34
CA THR A 10 -0.51 10.41 -15.58
C THR A 10 -0.13 10.20 -14.11
N ASP A 11 -0.76 10.95 -13.21
CA ASP A 11 -0.65 10.73 -11.77
C ASP A 11 -1.09 9.30 -11.47
N LYS A 12 -0.32 8.57 -10.67
CA LYS A 12 -0.57 7.16 -10.44
C LYS A 12 -0.02 6.72 -9.09
N ALA A 13 -0.88 6.14 -8.27
CA ALA A 13 -0.49 5.38 -7.10
C ALA A 13 0.04 4.02 -7.53
N TYR A 14 1.21 3.65 -7.04
CA TYR A 14 1.77 2.31 -7.27
C TYR A 14 2.80 1.99 -6.21
N PHE A 15 2.93 0.72 -5.87
CA PHE A 15 3.99 0.26 -5.00
C PHE A 15 4.42 -1.16 -5.31
N THR A 16 5.58 -1.51 -4.77
CA THR A 16 6.16 -2.86 -4.82
C THR A 16 6.35 -3.41 -3.41
N PHE A 17 6.53 -4.72 -3.32
CA PHE A 17 6.65 -5.47 -2.08
C PHE A 17 7.57 -6.67 -2.28
N ASP A 18 8.20 -7.16 -1.21
CA ASP A 18 9.12 -8.29 -1.26
C ASP A 18 8.42 -9.66 -1.28
N VAL A 19 7.31 -9.81 -0.56
CA VAL A 19 6.50 -11.05 -0.52
C VAL A 19 5.00 -10.75 -0.46
N THR A 20 4.17 -11.65 -1.01
CA THR A 20 2.69 -11.56 -0.97
C THR A 20 2.04 -12.62 -0.09
N SER A 21 2.80 -13.62 0.36
CA SER A 21 2.28 -14.67 1.22
C SER A 21 3.35 -15.33 2.06
N GLY A 22 2.93 -15.99 3.13
CA GLY A 22 3.79 -16.73 4.04
C GLY A 22 3.12 -17.04 5.38
N ALA A 23 3.81 -17.80 6.24
CA ALA A 23 3.30 -18.12 7.56
C ALA A 23 3.42 -16.94 8.54
N ALA A 24 2.49 -16.82 9.46
CA ALA A 24 2.58 -15.85 10.55
C ALA A 24 3.75 -16.19 11.51
N PRO A 25 4.53 -15.19 11.98
CA PRO A 25 4.46 -13.79 11.58
C PRO A 25 5.14 -13.53 10.24
N LEU A 26 4.44 -12.84 9.33
CA LEU A 26 4.98 -12.42 8.04
C LEU A 26 5.39 -10.94 8.12
N THR A 27 6.61 -10.61 7.72
CA THR A 27 7.06 -9.21 7.58
C THR A 27 7.16 -8.89 6.10
N VAL A 28 6.55 -7.77 5.68
CA VAL A 28 6.56 -7.30 4.29
C VAL A 28 7.11 -5.89 4.26
N ASN A 29 8.03 -5.63 3.34
CA ASN A 29 8.58 -4.31 3.08
C ASN A 29 7.87 -3.72 1.86
N PHE A 30 7.21 -2.57 2.02
CA PHE A 30 6.56 -1.86 0.93
C PHE A 30 7.46 -0.73 0.43
N THR A 31 7.50 -0.55 -0.89
CA THR A 31 8.24 0.54 -1.54
C THR A 31 7.33 1.30 -2.47
N ASP A 32 7.12 2.59 -2.18
CA ASP A 32 6.40 3.52 -3.04
C ASP A 32 7.08 3.61 -4.41
N ALA A 33 6.26 3.47 -5.45
CA ALA A 33 6.65 3.57 -6.86
C ALA A 33 5.64 4.45 -7.63
N SER A 34 4.97 5.36 -6.91
CA SER A 34 3.99 6.28 -7.46
C SER A 34 4.66 7.30 -8.38
N THR A 35 3.93 7.78 -9.38
CA THR A 35 4.42 8.78 -10.33
C THR A 35 3.57 10.03 -10.25
N ASN A 36 4.21 11.19 -10.11
CA ASN A 36 3.56 12.51 -9.99
C ASN A 36 2.55 12.63 -8.84
N SER A 37 2.67 11.81 -7.80
CA SER A 37 1.80 11.83 -6.62
C SER A 37 2.63 11.82 -5.34
N THR A 38 2.05 12.31 -4.24
CA THR A 38 2.63 12.27 -2.90
C THR A 38 1.92 11.20 -2.08
N VAL A 39 2.67 10.33 -1.40
CA VAL A 39 2.09 9.37 -0.44
C VAL A 39 1.33 10.14 0.65
N TYR A 40 0.04 9.83 0.80
CA TYR A 40 -0.79 10.37 1.86
C TYR A 40 -0.80 9.41 3.05
N GLU A 41 -1.20 8.16 2.83
CA GLU A 41 -1.17 7.12 3.86
C GLU A 41 -1.18 5.70 3.28
N TRP A 42 -0.85 4.75 4.13
CA TRP A 42 -1.03 3.32 3.90
C TRP A 42 -2.07 2.80 4.87
N THR A 43 -3.04 2.03 4.38
CA THR A 43 -4.04 1.35 5.22
C THR A 43 -3.94 -0.17 5.05
N ILE A 44 -4.00 -0.89 6.17
CA ILE A 44 -3.94 -2.35 6.23
C ILE A 44 -5.21 -2.85 6.90
N VAL A 45 -6.08 -3.49 6.13
CA VAL A 45 -7.36 -4.03 6.61
C VAL A 45 -7.33 -5.54 6.55
N ARG A 46 -7.58 -6.22 7.67
CA ARG A 46 -7.77 -7.67 7.66
C ARG A 46 -9.23 -7.99 7.29
N GLU A 47 -9.43 -8.89 6.34
CA GLU A 47 -10.78 -9.33 5.96
C GLU A 47 -11.55 -9.88 7.17
N GLY A 48 -12.76 -9.37 7.40
CA GLY A 48 -13.64 -9.82 8.47
C GLY A 48 -13.22 -9.39 9.88
N ALA A 49 -12.32 -8.42 10.03
CA ALA A 49 -11.95 -7.85 11.32
C ALA A 49 -12.04 -6.32 11.31
N ASP A 50 -12.32 -5.73 12.48
CA ASP A 50 -12.29 -4.27 12.68
C ASP A 50 -10.86 -3.71 12.77
N PHE A 51 -9.85 -4.53 12.44
CA PHE A 51 -8.46 -4.17 12.56
C PHE A 51 -7.99 -3.36 11.35
N THR A 52 -7.46 -2.18 11.62
CA THR A 52 -6.81 -1.28 10.68
C THR A 52 -5.40 -0.94 11.16
N GLY A 53 -4.39 -1.30 10.38
CA GLY A 53 -3.05 -0.71 10.47
C GLY A 53 -2.99 0.56 9.63
N VAL A 54 -2.28 1.60 10.10
CA VAL A 54 -2.04 2.84 9.34
C VAL A 54 -0.56 3.19 9.39
N SER A 55 0.00 3.67 8.27
CA SER A 55 1.33 4.28 8.22
C SER A 55 1.34 5.52 7.34
N TYR A 56 2.15 6.51 7.72
CA TYR A 56 2.39 7.74 6.95
C TYR A 56 3.81 7.78 6.37
N GLU A 57 4.57 6.69 6.52
CA GLU A 57 5.90 6.56 5.93
C GLU A 57 5.80 6.34 4.42
N GLN A 58 6.77 6.84 3.66
CA GLN A 58 6.81 6.59 2.21
C GLN A 58 7.02 5.10 1.89
N ASN A 59 7.87 4.42 2.66
CA ASN A 59 8.25 3.01 2.43
C ASN A 59 8.10 2.21 3.74
N PRO A 60 6.87 1.88 4.17
CA PRO A 60 6.65 1.24 5.46
C PRO A 60 7.09 -0.22 5.46
N THR A 61 7.53 -0.68 6.62
CA THR A 61 7.64 -2.12 6.93
C THR A 61 6.48 -2.54 7.82
N TYR A 62 5.75 -3.59 7.46
CA TYR A 62 4.61 -4.07 8.23
C TYR A 62 4.75 -5.53 8.64
N ARG A 63 4.44 -5.85 9.90
CA ARG A 63 4.46 -7.22 10.44
C ARG A 63 3.05 -7.74 10.67
N PHE A 64 2.63 -8.69 9.83
CA PHE A 64 1.37 -9.40 9.95
C PHE A 64 1.49 -10.54 10.97
N GLY A 65 0.87 -10.35 12.14
CA GLY A 65 1.02 -11.25 13.29
C GLY A 65 0.09 -12.47 13.28
N GLU A 66 -1.01 -12.42 12.53
CA GLU A 66 -2.04 -13.45 12.51
C GLU A 66 -2.28 -13.96 11.08
N SER A 67 -2.78 -15.19 10.97
CA SER A 67 -3.22 -15.72 9.68
C SER A 67 -4.48 -14.98 9.19
N GLY A 68 -4.54 -14.69 7.90
CA GLY A 68 -5.67 -14.02 7.27
C GLY A 68 -5.27 -13.38 5.94
N ASN A 69 -6.28 -12.90 5.23
CA ASN A 69 -6.06 -12.02 4.09
C ASN A 69 -6.08 -10.57 4.57
N TYR A 70 -5.10 -9.80 4.11
CA TYR A 70 -4.96 -8.39 4.42
C TYR A 70 -4.96 -7.59 3.14
N THR A 71 -5.88 -6.63 3.01
CA THR A 71 -5.85 -5.63 1.95
C THR A 71 -4.92 -4.51 2.40
N VAL A 72 -3.87 -4.27 1.61
CA VAL A 72 -2.95 -3.15 1.81
C VAL A 72 -3.23 -2.13 0.71
N THR A 73 -3.60 -0.92 1.11
CA THR A 73 -3.87 0.20 0.22
C THR A 73 -2.82 1.28 0.44
N LEU A 74 -2.25 1.79 -0.66
CA LEU A 74 -1.54 3.05 -0.71
C LEU A 74 -2.50 4.11 -1.24
N ASP A 75 -2.77 5.11 -0.42
CA ASP A 75 -3.50 6.32 -0.80
C ASP A 75 -2.48 7.44 -1.05
N THR A 76 -2.60 8.08 -2.19
CA THR A 76 -1.84 9.29 -2.55
C THR A 76 -2.77 10.50 -2.58
N ASP A 77 -2.22 11.69 -2.80
CA ASP A 77 -3.00 12.92 -2.96
C ASP A 77 -3.94 12.91 -4.19
N THR A 78 -3.71 12.02 -5.17
CA THR A 78 -4.43 12.02 -6.45
C THR A 78 -5.02 10.67 -6.87
N ASP A 79 -4.54 9.56 -6.32
CA ASP A 79 -4.89 8.18 -6.73
C ASP A 79 -4.72 7.18 -5.58
N SER A 80 -5.25 5.96 -5.73
CA SER A 80 -5.12 4.87 -4.75
C SER A 80 -4.81 3.53 -5.44
N TYR A 81 -3.95 2.72 -4.83
CA TYR A 81 -3.61 1.38 -5.31
C TYR A 81 -3.63 0.37 -4.17
N ASN A 82 -4.14 -0.84 -4.40
CA ASN A 82 -4.21 -1.87 -3.36
C ASN A 82 -3.82 -3.27 -3.87
N ILE A 83 -3.38 -4.11 -2.94
CA ILE A 83 -3.12 -5.53 -3.12
C ILE A 83 -3.59 -6.35 -1.91
N THR A 84 -3.64 -7.66 -2.06
CA THR A 84 -3.90 -8.61 -0.96
C THR A 84 -2.62 -9.35 -0.56
N ILE A 85 -2.33 -9.37 0.74
CA ILE A 85 -1.32 -10.23 1.38
C ILE A 85 -2.04 -11.41 2.04
N THR A 86 -1.62 -12.64 1.74
CA THR A 86 -2.20 -13.86 2.33
C THR A 86 -1.25 -14.44 3.37
N VAL A 87 -1.63 -14.36 4.64
CA VAL A 87 -0.87 -14.93 5.75
C VAL A 87 -1.47 -16.25 6.17
N THR A 88 -0.70 -17.32 6.13
CA THR A 88 -1.15 -18.65 6.55
C THR A 88 -0.88 -18.86 8.04
N GLY A 89 -1.62 -19.80 8.64
CA GLY A 89 -1.30 -20.28 9.98
C GLY A 89 0.05 -21.02 10.00
N PRO A 90 0.67 -21.17 11.19
CA PRO A 90 1.82 -22.05 11.39
C PRO A 90 1.47 -23.52 11.17
#